data_AF-E8R8H6-F1
#
_entry.id   AF-E8R8H6-F1
#
_cell.length_a   1.000
_cell.length_b   1.000
_cell.length_c   1.000
_cell.angle_alpha   90.00
_cell.angle_beta   90.00
_cell.angle_gamma   90.00
#
_symmetry.space_group_name_H-M   'P 1'
#
loop_
_entity.id
_entity.type
_entity.pdbx_description
1 polymer ?
#
loop_
_entity_poly.entity_id
_entity_poly.type
_entity_poly.pdbx_seq_one_letter_code
_entity_poly.pdbx_strand_id
1 'polypeptide(L)'
;MSLPRGRYFESMFSSIREHARTVEIGVSKLSELVSSIQGGVETVSRLYGELNRVEEHGDELKRSIMEELKATYLHPDDRENLLRFVLSLDDALGYAKSAGKRILIAVESGIVIDEKIQALMKEMTEKSLTASRKIIELFESMSRDPARALSISHEVEELEEKIDELRLEAIAMIYSACSREVKPECLVLPQIVDDIEGISDVFEDIADIYRLFAVSR
;
A
#
# COMPACT_ATOMS: atom_id res chain seq x y z
N MET A 1 16.88 4.31 -25.48
CA MET A 1 16.73 3.02 -26.20
C MET A 1 15.50 2.32 -25.59
N SER A 2 14.55 1.85 -26.39
CA SER A 2 13.22 1.43 -25.90
C SER A 2 13.26 0.16 -25.05
N LEU A 3 12.37 0.06 -24.06
CA LEU A 3 12.01 -1.20 -23.38
C LEU A 3 11.90 -2.37 -24.36
N PRO A 4 12.13 -3.62 -23.93
CA PRO A 4 11.89 -4.80 -24.76
C PRO A 4 10.50 -4.72 -25.40
N ARG A 5 10.44 -4.41 -26.70
CA ARG A 5 9.18 -4.31 -27.44
C ARG A 5 8.79 -5.70 -27.89
N GLY A 6 7.76 -6.26 -27.26
CA GLY A 6 7.17 -7.54 -27.62
C GLY A 6 5.83 -7.74 -26.92
N ARG A 7 4.90 -8.48 -27.55
CA ARG A 7 3.55 -8.74 -27.01
C ARG A 7 3.57 -9.31 -25.57
N TYR A 8 4.60 -10.07 -25.23
CA TYR A 8 4.79 -10.66 -23.89
C TYR A 8 5.20 -9.64 -22.83
N PHE A 9 6.04 -8.65 -23.17
CA PHE A 9 6.43 -7.60 -22.23
C PHE A 9 5.24 -6.71 -21.87
N GLU A 10 4.42 -6.36 -22.87
CA GLU A 10 3.16 -5.62 -22.64
C GLU A 10 2.12 -6.42 -21.85
N SER A 11 2.05 -7.74 -22.06
CA SER A 11 1.23 -8.67 -21.25
C SER A 11 1.62 -8.58 -19.78
N MET A 12 2.92 -8.67 -19.48
CA MET A 12 3.43 -8.64 -18.11
C MET A 12 3.14 -7.32 -17.39
N PHE A 13 3.33 -6.19 -18.08
CA PHE A 13 2.94 -4.89 -17.54
C PHE A 13 1.42 -4.75 -17.37
N SER A 14 0.62 -5.44 -18.17
CA SER A 14 -0.82 -5.50 -17.96
C SER A 14 -1.15 -6.20 -16.65
N SER A 15 -0.55 -7.36 -16.39
CA SER A 15 -0.76 -8.11 -15.15
C SER A 15 -0.29 -7.34 -13.92
N ILE A 16 0.86 -6.64 -14.00
CA ILE A 16 1.35 -5.78 -12.90
C ILE A 16 0.40 -4.59 -12.66
N ARG A 17 -0.11 -3.95 -13.72
CA ARG A 17 -1.10 -2.87 -13.58
C ARG A 17 -2.42 -3.36 -12.99
N GLU A 18 -2.84 -4.57 -13.33
CA GLU A 18 -4.00 -5.21 -12.71
C GLU A 18 -3.77 -5.42 -11.21
N HIS A 19 -2.59 -5.94 -10.83
CA HIS A 19 -2.22 -6.08 -9.42
C HIS A 19 -2.20 -4.72 -8.70
N ALA A 20 -1.62 -3.68 -9.31
CA ALA A 20 -1.62 -2.32 -8.74
C ALA A 20 -3.02 -1.73 -8.55
N ARG A 21 -3.97 -2.03 -9.44
CA ARG A 21 -5.39 -1.66 -9.26
C ARG A 21 -6.04 -2.43 -8.12
N THR A 22 -5.72 -3.71 -7.95
CA THR A 22 -6.17 -4.49 -6.78
C THR A 22 -5.64 -3.89 -5.48
N VAL A 23 -4.39 -3.41 -5.45
CA VAL A 23 -3.83 -2.67 -4.32
C VAL A 23 -4.62 -1.38 -4.05
N GLU A 24 -4.90 -0.57 -5.07
CA GLU A 24 -5.71 0.66 -4.93
C GLU A 24 -7.10 0.39 -4.33
N ILE A 25 -7.76 -0.70 -4.76
CA ILE A 25 -9.03 -1.15 -4.18
C ILE A 25 -8.85 -1.56 -2.71
N GLY A 26 -7.77 -2.27 -2.37
CA GLY A 26 -7.46 -2.67 -1.00
C GLY A 26 -7.25 -1.46 -0.08
N VAL A 27 -6.45 -0.48 -0.51
CA VAL A 27 -6.24 0.77 0.22
C VAL A 27 -7.55 1.56 0.37
N SER A 28 -8.36 1.61 -0.68
CA SER A 28 -9.70 2.23 -0.61
C SER A 28 -10.60 1.53 0.42
N LYS A 29 -10.55 0.20 0.51
CA LYS A 29 -11.34 -0.57 1.49
C LYS A 29 -10.85 -0.36 2.90
N LEU A 30 -9.55 -0.23 3.11
CA LEU A 30 -8.98 0.17 4.40
C LEU A 30 -9.46 1.58 4.81
N SER A 31 -9.44 2.55 3.89
CA SER A 31 -9.92 3.91 4.18
C SER A 31 -11.41 3.95 4.56
N GLU A 32 -12.24 3.15 3.88
CA GLU A 32 -13.66 2.94 4.22
C GLU A 32 -13.82 2.33 5.62
N LEU A 33 -13.00 1.32 5.96
CA LEU A 33 -12.97 0.68 7.27
C LEU A 33 -12.58 1.67 8.38
N VAL A 34 -11.49 2.42 8.20
CA VAL A 34 -11.04 3.44 9.17
C VAL A 34 -12.11 4.50 9.40
N SER A 35 -12.78 4.94 8.34
CA SER A 35 -13.88 5.92 8.44
C SER A 35 -15.11 5.37 9.18
N SER A 36 -15.27 4.05 9.23
CA SER A 36 -16.48 3.38 9.72
C SER A 36 -16.30 2.71 11.09
N ILE A 37 -15.21 2.97 11.81
CA ILE A 37 -14.92 2.37 13.13
C ILE A 37 -16.06 2.59 14.13
N GLN A 38 -16.69 3.77 14.12
CA GLN A 38 -17.83 4.11 14.98
C GLN A 38 -19.11 3.30 14.68
N GLY A 39 -19.16 2.61 13.54
CA GLY A 39 -20.23 1.68 13.19
C GLY A 39 -20.18 0.35 13.97
N GLY A 40 -19.19 0.16 14.84
CA GLY A 40 -19.05 -0.99 15.72
C GLY A 40 -18.59 -2.28 15.03
N VAL A 41 -18.54 -3.36 15.81
CA VAL A 41 -17.96 -4.66 15.41
C VAL A 41 -18.55 -5.19 14.11
N GLU A 42 -19.88 -5.16 13.94
CA GLU A 42 -20.54 -5.69 12.74
C GLU A 42 -20.10 -4.96 11.46
N THR A 43 -20.06 -3.62 11.51
CA THR A 43 -19.64 -2.78 10.38
C THR A 43 -18.18 -3.03 10.03
N VAL A 44 -17.30 -3.02 11.04
CA VAL A 44 -15.86 -3.23 10.84
C VAL A 44 -15.57 -4.64 10.35
N SER A 45 -16.26 -5.66 10.88
CA SER A 45 -16.11 -7.06 10.47
C SER A 45 -16.50 -7.27 9.01
N ARG A 46 -17.62 -6.68 8.56
CA ARG A 46 -18.04 -6.73 7.15
C ARG A 46 -16.99 -6.09 6.23
N LEU A 47 -16.53 -4.89 6.57
CA LEU A 47 -15.54 -4.15 5.76
C LEU A 47 -14.19 -4.86 5.72
N TYR A 48 -13.75 -5.42 6.85
CA TYR A 48 -12.56 -6.27 6.87
C TYR A 48 -12.73 -7.51 5.99
N GLY A 49 -13.90 -8.15 6.00
CA GLY A 49 -14.19 -9.28 5.12
C GLY A 49 -14.13 -8.92 3.63
N GLU A 50 -14.50 -7.68 3.26
CA GLU A 50 -14.33 -7.17 1.89
C GLU A 50 -12.85 -6.94 1.56
N LEU A 51 -12.11 -6.28 2.45
CA LEU A 51 -10.66 -6.06 2.31
C LEU A 51 -9.88 -7.39 2.18
N ASN A 52 -10.21 -8.38 3.01
CA ASN A 52 -9.55 -9.68 2.99
C ASN A 52 -9.77 -10.42 1.65
N ARG A 53 -10.94 -10.29 1.02
CA ARG A 53 -11.17 -10.87 -0.32
C ARG A 53 -10.35 -10.17 -1.40
N VAL A 54 -10.10 -8.86 -1.26
CA VAL A 54 -9.24 -8.12 -2.18
C VAL A 54 -7.80 -8.61 -2.05
N GLU A 55 -7.33 -8.85 -0.82
CA GLU A 55 -6.00 -9.43 -0.59
C GLU A 55 -5.87 -10.87 -1.10
N GLU A 56 -6.87 -11.73 -0.88
CA GLU A 56 -6.88 -13.09 -1.45
C GLU A 56 -6.78 -13.06 -2.98
N HIS A 57 -7.48 -12.13 -3.63
CA HIS A 57 -7.38 -11.92 -5.07
C HIS A 57 -6.01 -11.38 -5.50
N GLY A 58 -5.42 -10.46 -4.74
CA GLY A 58 -4.06 -9.97 -4.99
C GLY A 58 -3.01 -11.09 -4.91
N ASP A 59 -3.12 -11.97 -3.93
CA ASP A 59 -2.22 -13.12 -3.75
C ASP A 59 -2.36 -14.14 -4.91
N GLU A 60 -3.57 -14.32 -5.45
CA GLU A 60 -3.79 -15.09 -6.69
C GLU A 60 -3.11 -14.45 -7.91
N LEU A 61 -3.25 -13.12 -8.07
CA LEU A 61 -2.59 -12.38 -9.15
C LEU A 61 -1.07 -12.47 -9.04
N LYS A 62 -0.49 -12.29 -7.84
CA LYS A 62 0.94 -12.48 -7.58
C LYS A 62 1.40 -13.86 -8.05
N ARG A 63 0.72 -14.93 -7.65
CA ARG A 63 1.08 -16.30 -8.06
C ARG A 63 1.04 -16.44 -9.58
N SER A 64 -0.02 -15.93 -10.22
CA SER A 64 -0.16 -15.97 -11.68
C SER A 64 0.98 -15.24 -12.39
N ILE A 65 1.31 -14.02 -11.93
CA ILE A 65 2.39 -13.21 -12.48
C ILE A 65 3.75 -13.91 -12.33
N MET A 66 4.01 -14.52 -11.16
CA MET A 66 5.25 -15.26 -10.93
C MET A 66 5.40 -16.46 -11.87
N GLU A 67 4.32 -17.19 -12.17
CA GLU A 67 4.35 -18.28 -13.15
C GLU A 67 4.58 -17.75 -14.59
N GLU A 68 3.98 -16.62 -14.96
CA GLU A 68 4.23 -15.96 -16.25
C GLU A 68 5.70 -15.53 -16.40
N LEU A 69 6.29 -14.96 -15.34
CA LEU A 69 7.70 -14.55 -15.30
C LEU A 69 8.67 -15.73 -15.44
N LYS A 70 8.32 -16.91 -14.90
CA LYS A 70 9.11 -18.15 -15.06
C LYS A 70 9.08 -18.66 -16.50
N ALA A 71 7.92 -18.59 -17.15
CA ALA A 71 7.72 -19.08 -18.51
C ALA A 71 8.28 -18.15 -19.59
N THR A 72 8.54 -16.88 -19.27
CA THR A 72 8.96 -15.86 -20.23
C THR A 72 10.48 -15.74 -20.34
N TYR A 73 10.98 -15.67 -21.57
CA TYR A 73 12.38 -15.35 -21.85
C TYR A 73 12.60 -13.83 -21.65
N LEU A 74 13.18 -13.47 -20.51
CA LEU A 74 13.54 -12.10 -20.13
C LEU A 74 15.04 -12.05 -19.80
N HIS A 75 15.63 -10.87 -19.94
CA HIS A 75 16.95 -10.62 -19.36
C HIS A 75 16.88 -10.82 -17.84
N PRO A 76 17.88 -11.41 -17.17
CA PRO A 76 17.87 -11.63 -15.73
C PRO A 76 17.53 -10.35 -14.93
N ASP A 77 18.16 -9.22 -15.27
CA ASP A 77 17.91 -7.95 -14.59
C ASP A 77 16.48 -7.43 -14.78
N ASP A 78 15.89 -7.61 -15.97
CA ASP A 78 14.50 -7.24 -16.23
C ASP A 78 13.54 -8.11 -15.43
N ARG A 79 13.82 -9.41 -15.32
CA ARG A 79 13.02 -10.33 -14.50
C ARG A 79 13.10 -9.96 -13.03
N GLU A 80 14.29 -9.65 -12.52
CA GLU A 80 14.49 -9.25 -11.12
C GLU A 80 13.69 -7.98 -10.79
N ASN A 81 13.77 -6.94 -11.63
CA ASN A 81 13.03 -5.70 -11.41
C ASN A 81 11.51 -5.92 -11.43
N LEU A 82 10.99 -6.72 -12.37
CA LEU A 82 9.56 -7.05 -12.42
C LEU A 82 9.11 -7.85 -11.18
N LEU A 83 9.94 -8.78 -10.70
CA LEU A 83 9.65 -9.51 -9.46
C LEU A 83 9.61 -8.57 -8.26
N ARG A 84 10.54 -7.61 -8.16
CA ARG A 84 10.53 -6.61 -7.08
C ARG A 84 9.23 -5.81 -7.07
N PHE A 85 8.77 -5.30 -8.22
CA PHE A 85 7.47 -4.60 -8.29
C PHE A 85 6.30 -5.46 -7.82
N VAL A 86 6.27 -6.74 -8.20
CA VAL A 86 5.18 -7.65 -7.86
C VAL A 86 5.15 -7.95 -6.36
N LEU A 87 6.32 -8.14 -5.76
CA LEU A 87 6.45 -8.39 -4.31
C LEU A 87 6.10 -7.13 -3.51
N SER A 88 6.60 -5.96 -3.90
CA SER A 88 6.24 -4.69 -3.24
C SER A 88 4.73 -4.43 -3.31
N LEU A 89 4.07 -4.66 -4.45
CA LEU A 89 2.61 -4.52 -4.52
C LEU A 89 1.86 -5.46 -3.55
N ASP A 90 2.36 -6.68 -3.38
CA ASP A 90 1.81 -7.64 -2.42
C ASP A 90 2.02 -7.18 -0.97
N ASP A 91 3.21 -6.65 -0.65
CA ASP A 91 3.54 -6.12 0.67
C ASP A 91 2.61 -4.96 1.05
N ALA A 92 2.32 -4.02 0.14
CA ALA A 92 1.37 -2.93 0.38
C ALA A 92 -0.04 -3.44 0.73
N LEU A 93 -0.49 -4.50 0.05
CA LEU A 93 -1.79 -5.12 0.33
C LEU A 93 -1.78 -5.89 1.65
N GLY A 94 -0.64 -6.49 2.00
CA GLY A 94 -0.38 -7.13 3.28
C GLY A 94 -0.44 -6.16 4.45
N TYR A 95 0.14 -4.97 4.32
CA TYR A 95 0.02 -3.88 5.29
C TYR A 95 -1.43 -3.43 5.45
N ALA A 96 -2.14 -3.21 4.34
CA ALA A 96 -3.55 -2.82 4.40
C ALA A 96 -4.42 -3.85 5.14
N LYS A 97 -4.24 -5.14 4.85
CA LYS A 97 -4.90 -6.25 5.55
C LYS A 97 -4.54 -6.29 7.02
N SER A 98 -3.27 -6.11 7.37
CA SER A 98 -2.78 -6.11 8.75
C SER A 98 -3.41 -4.99 9.58
N ALA A 99 -3.40 -3.76 9.06
CA ALA A 99 -4.06 -2.61 9.68
C ALA A 99 -5.55 -2.90 9.90
N GLY A 100 -6.27 -3.33 8.85
CA GLY A 100 -7.69 -3.67 8.93
C GLY A 100 -8.00 -4.76 9.96
N LYS A 101 -7.16 -5.80 10.03
CA LYS A 101 -7.34 -6.90 11.00
C LYS A 101 -7.10 -6.43 12.43
N ARG A 102 -6.08 -5.60 12.67
CA ARG A 102 -5.81 -5.03 13.99
C ARG A 102 -6.93 -4.11 14.45
N ILE A 103 -7.49 -3.28 13.56
CA ILE A 103 -8.67 -2.47 13.87
C ILE A 103 -9.84 -3.36 14.27
N LEU A 104 -10.13 -4.43 13.51
CA LEU A 104 -11.18 -5.38 13.86
C LEU A 104 -10.95 -5.98 15.26
N ILE A 105 -9.74 -6.48 15.54
CA ILE A 105 -9.40 -7.05 16.84
C ILE A 105 -9.55 -6.02 17.97
N ALA A 106 -9.14 -4.77 17.74
CA ALA A 106 -9.28 -3.68 18.71
C ALA A 106 -10.75 -3.43 19.06
N VAL A 107 -11.59 -3.31 18.03
CA VAL A 107 -13.04 -3.07 18.19
C VAL A 107 -13.74 -4.26 18.85
N GLU A 108 -13.41 -5.50 18.46
CA GLU A 108 -13.91 -6.73 19.10
C GLU A 108 -13.51 -6.84 20.58
N SER A 109 -12.34 -6.31 20.93
CA SER A 109 -11.80 -6.32 22.29
C SER A 109 -12.27 -5.14 23.15
N GLY A 110 -13.11 -4.26 22.60
CA GLY A 110 -13.56 -3.05 23.29
C GLY A 110 -12.47 -1.99 23.51
N ILE A 111 -11.37 -2.05 22.74
CA ILE A 111 -10.33 -1.03 22.77
C ILE A 111 -10.87 0.23 22.10
N VAL A 112 -10.79 1.35 22.81
CA VAL A 112 -11.28 2.64 22.32
C VAL A 112 -10.23 3.25 21.40
N ILE A 113 -10.65 3.58 20.18
CA ILE A 113 -9.85 4.35 19.23
C ILE A 113 -10.30 5.81 19.35
N ASP A 114 -9.40 6.67 19.84
CA ASP A 114 -9.67 8.10 19.99
C ASP A 114 -10.00 8.75 18.64
N GLU A 115 -11.00 9.63 18.61
CA GLU A 115 -11.49 10.27 17.38
C GLU A 115 -10.40 11.06 16.64
N LYS A 116 -9.45 11.66 17.36
CA LYS A 116 -8.35 12.40 16.73
C LYS A 116 -7.34 11.46 16.08
N ILE A 117 -7.04 10.33 16.74
CA ILE A 117 -6.20 9.29 16.16
C ILE A 117 -6.90 8.68 14.93
N GLN A 118 -8.20 8.44 15.02
CA GLN A 118 -9.00 7.99 13.87
C GLN A 118 -8.96 9.00 12.71
N ALA A 119 -9.03 10.30 12.98
CA ALA A 119 -8.92 11.33 11.97
C ALA A 119 -7.54 11.33 11.27
N LEU A 120 -6.46 11.18 12.03
CA LEU A 120 -5.11 11.07 11.48
C LEU A 120 -4.96 9.80 10.62
N MET A 121 -5.39 8.64 11.13
CA MET A 121 -5.40 7.39 10.36
C MET A 121 -6.20 7.53 9.06
N LYS A 122 -7.34 8.21 9.11
CA LYS A 122 -8.16 8.48 7.93
C LYS A 122 -7.39 9.31 6.91
N GLU A 123 -6.79 10.42 7.33
CA GLU A 123 -5.99 11.27 6.44
C GLU A 123 -4.81 10.50 5.82
N MET A 124 -4.10 9.69 6.62
CA MET A 124 -3.04 8.81 6.12
C MET A 124 -3.57 7.89 5.01
N THR A 125 -4.67 7.15 5.25
CA THR A 125 -5.24 6.26 4.23
C THR A 125 -5.72 6.98 2.95
N GLU A 126 -6.23 8.21 3.07
CA GLU A 126 -6.64 9.02 1.92
C GLU A 126 -5.43 9.47 1.08
N LYS A 127 -4.31 9.81 1.73
CA LYS A 127 -3.05 10.08 1.03
C LYS A 127 -2.44 8.81 0.44
N SER A 128 -2.45 7.68 1.14
CA SER A 128 -2.02 6.39 0.58
C SER A 128 -2.84 5.99 -0.64
N LEU A 129 -4.16 6.27 -0.64
CA LEU A 129 -5.02 6.05 -1.81
C LEU A 129 -4.64 6.97 -3.00
N THR A 130 -4.16 8.17 -2.71
CA THR A 130 -3.62 9.06 -3.73
C THR A 130 -2.30 8.52 -4.29
N ALA A 131 -1.40 8.06 -3.41
CA ALA A 131 -0.13 7.45 -3.80
C ALA A 131 -0.35 6.16 -4.62
N SER A 132 -1.31 5.30 -4.27
CA SER A 132 -1.60 4.08 -5.04
C SER A 132 -2.05 4.39 -6.48
N ARG A 133 -2.81 5.47 -6.69
CA ARG A 133 -3.16 5.95 -8.04
C ARG A 133 -1.94 6.44 -8.81
N LYS A 134 -1.00 7.09 -8.12
CA LYS A 134 0.28 7.50 -8.71
C LYS A 134 1.14 6.30 -9.11
N ILE A 135 1.14 5.22 -8.34
CA ILE A 135 1.81 3.96 -8.72
C ILE A 135 1.22 3.37 -10.01
N ILE A 136 -0.10 3.42 -10.19
CA ILE A 136 -0.73 3.01 -11.45
C ILE A 136 -0.27 3.92 -12.61
N GLU A 137 -0.30 5.25 -12.41
CA GLU A 137 0.21 6.22 -13.41
C GLU A 137 1.69 5.97 -13.74
N LEU A 138 2.51 5.59 -12.76
CA LEU A 138 3.93 5.28 -12.92
C LEU A 138 4.12 4.08 -13.85
N PHE A 139 3.42 2.97 -13.60
CA PHE A 139 3.48 1.79 -14.47
C PHE A 139 2.92 2.02 -15.88
N GLU A 140 1.99 2.97 -16.05
CA GLU A 140 1.50 3.38 -17.36
C GLU A 140 2.48 4.28 -18.12
N SER A 141 3.19 5.14 -17.38
CA SER A 141 4.10 6.15 -17.94
C SER A 141 5.49 5.58 -18.23
N MET A 142 5.97 4.60 -17.45
CA MET A 142 7.36 4.13 -17.54
C MET A 142 7.79 3.64 -18.93
N SER A 143 6.83 3.19 -19.76
CA SER A 143 7.12 2.75 -21.14
C SER A 143 6.92 3.80 -22.23
N ARG A 144 6.16 4.86 -21.93
CA ARG A 144 5.70 5.86 -22.92
C ARG A 144 6.35 7.22 -22.71
N ASP A 145 6.50 7.62 -21.45
CA ASP A 145 7.00 8.91 -21.04
C ASP A 145 7.86 8.78 -19.77
N PRO A 146 9.17 8.49 -19.93
CA PRO A 146 10.10 8.36 -18.81
C PRO A 146 10.24 9.64 -17.98
N ALA A 147 10.10 10.82 -18.60
CA ALA A 147 10.18 12.09 -17.88
C ALA A 147 8.97 12.25 -16.94
N ARG A 148 7.77 11.90 -17.42
CA ARG A 148 6.58 11.86 -16.57
C ARG A 148 6.70 10.82 -15.47
N ALA A 149 7.18 9.61 -15.78
CA ALA A 149 7.36 8.57 -14.78
C ALA A 149 8.36 8.97 -13.67
N LEU A 150 9.46 9.65 -14.01
CA LEU A 150 10.38 10.22 -13.02
C LEU A 150 9.70 11.29 -12.15
N SER A 151 8.92 12.19 -12.76
CA SER A 151 8.12 13.17 -12.01
C SER A 151 7.12 12.52 -11.05
N ILE A 152 6.47 11.43 -11.46
CA ILE A 152 5.55 10.68 -10.60
C ILE A 152 6.29 10.07 -9.41
N SER A 153 7.51 9.57 -9.62
CA SER A 153 8.31 8.99 -8.53
C SER A 153 8.59 10.00 -7.41
N HIS A 154 8.79 11.28 -7.75
CA HIS A 154 8.93 12.36 -6.76
C HIS A 154 7.59 12.76 -6.13
N GLU A 155 6.48 12.76 -6.89
CA GLU A 155 5.14 12.98 -6.33
C GLU A 155 4.76 11.92 -5.27
N VAL A 156 5.25 10.68 -5.42
CA VAL A 156 5.04 9.59 -4.45
C VAL A 156 5.89 9.81 -3.19
N GLU A 157 7.17 10.16 -3.36
CA GLU A 157 8.08 10.53 -2.26
C GLU A 157 7.49 11.69 -1.42
N GLU A 158 7.01 12.76 -2.06
CA GLU A 158 6.34 13.87 -1.37
C GLU A 158 5.04 13.47 -0.64
N LEU A 159 4.39 12.36 -1.02
CA LEU A 159 3.20 11.86 -0.33
C LEU A 159 3.60 11.02 0.88
N GLU A 160 4.65 10.21 0.76
CA GLU A 160 5.25 9.44 1.86
C GLU A 160 5.72 10.38 2.97
N GLU A 161 6.48 11.42 2.67
CA GLU A 161 6.98 12.37 3.68
C GLU A 161 5.83 12.97 4.52
N LYS A 162 4.71 13.30 3.84
CA LYS A 162 3.50 13.83 4.51
C LYS A 162 2.79 12.77 5.36
N ILE A 163 2.86 11.50 4.98
CA ILE A 163 2.26 10.39 5.73
C ILE A 163 3.13 10.08 6.95
N ASP A 164 4.46 10.12 6.85
CA ASP A 164 5.34 9.97 8.02
C ASP A 164 5.14 11.12 9.03
N GLU A 165 4.98 12.37 8.57
CA GLU A 165 4.62 13.49 9.45
C GLU A 165 3.33 13.21 10.25
N LEU A 166 2.28 12.72 9.58
CA LEU A 166 1.00 12.36 10.22
C LEU A 166 1.15 11.17 11.18
N ARG A 167 1.97 10.19 10.81
CA ARG A 167 2.32 9.07 11.67
C ARG A 167 2.98 9.55 12.94
N LEU A 168 4.01 10.39 12.84
CA LEU A 168 4.72 10.92 14.01
C LEU A 168 3.80 11.77 14.90
N GLU A 169 2.87 12.52 14.31
CA GLU A 169 1.82 13.23 15.07
C GLU A 169 0.92 12.25 15.85
N ALA A 170 0.44 11.20 15.19
CA ALA A 170 -0.41 10.18 15.83
C ALA A 170 0.34 9.45 16.96
N ILE A 171 1.59 9.05 16.73
CA ILE A 171 2.43 8.40 17.73
C ILE A 171 2.69 9.33 18.93
N ALA A 172 3.00 10.60 18.69
CA ALA A 172 3.19 11.58 19.76
C ALA A 172 1.92 11.76 20.61
N MET A 173 0.75 11.80 19.97
CA MET A 173 -0.53 11.91 20.66
C MET A 173 -0.83 10.66 21.51
N ILE A 174 -0.59 9.46 20.97
CA ILE A 174 -0.75 8.20 21.70
C ILE A 174 0.19 8.17 22.91
N TYR A 175 1.48 8.49 22.73
CA TYR A 175 2.46 8.46 23.81
C TYR A 175 2.17 9.49 24.90
N SER A 176 1.70 10.67 24.53
CA SER A 176 1.24 11.69 25.48
C SER A 176 0.10 11.15 26.36
N ALA A 177 -0.91 10.53 25.75
CA ALA A 177 -2.04 9.92 26.46
C ALA A 177 -1.62 8.76 27.38
N CYS A 178 -0.61 8.00 26.95
CA CYS A 178 -0.09 6.82 27.65
C CYS A 178 1.03 7.11 28.65
N SER A 179 1.49 8.36 28.75
CA SER A 179 2.66 8.76 29.56
C SER A 179 2.47 8.56 31.07
N ARG A 180 1.22 8.59 31.54
CA ARG A 180 0.87 8.46 32.97
C ARG A 180 0.35 7.08 33.34
N GLU A 181 -0.33 6.42 32.40
CA GLU A 181 -0.96 5.12 32.60
C GLU A 181 -0.95 4.36 31.27
N VAL A 182 -0.42 3.13 31.31
CA VAL A 182 -0.38 2.26 30.13
C VAL A 182 -1.67 1.46 30.05
N LYS A 183 -2.36 1.59 28.92
CA LYS A 183 -3.62 0.91 28.59
C LYS A 183 -3.46 0.05 27.33
N PRO A 184 -4.37 -0.89 27.02
CA PRO A 184 -4.26 -1.72 25.82
C PRO A 184 -4.10 -0.92 24.51
N GLU A 185 -4.79 0.22 24.38
CA GLU A 185 -4.68 1.12 23.22
C GLU A 185 -3.24 1.65 23.01
N CYS A 186 -2.44 1.77 24.07
CA CYS A 186 -1.05 2.23 23.99
C CYS A 186 -0.13 1.26 23.23
N LEU A 187 -0.51 -0.01 23.15
CA LEU A 187 0.25 -1.04 22.43
C LEU A 187 -0.34 -1.30 21.04
N VAL A 188 -1.67 -1.20 20.93
CA VAL A 188 -2.39 -1.56 19.71
C VAL A 188 -2.41 -0.43 18.69
N LEU A 189 -2.66 0.81 19.11
CA LEU A 189 -2.79 1.94 18.17
C LEU A 189 -1.49 2.24 17.41
N PRO A 190 -0.28 2.25 18.02
CA PRO A 190 0.95 2.46 17.28
C PRO A 190 1.13 1.46 16.14
N GLN A 191 0.83 0.19 16.36
CA GLN A 191 0.96 -0.85 15.34
C GLN A 191 -0.01 -0.65 14.17
N ILE A 192 -1.23 -0.13 14.42
CA ILE A 192 -2.18 0.19 13.35
C ILE A 192 -1.67 1.38 12.53
N VAL A 193 -1.14 2.40 13.20
CA VAL A 193 -0.58 3.59 12.55
C VAL A 193 0.63 3.23 11.70
N ASP A 194 1.55 2.43 12.24
CA ASP A 194 2.72 1.91 11.52
C ASP A 194 2.28 1.02 10.33
N ASP A 195 1.29 0.14 10.50
CA ASP A 195 0.78 -0.67 9.37
C ASP A 195 0.15 0.20 8.26
N ILE A 196 -0.45 1.35 8.57
CA ILE A 196 -1.02 2.27 7.56
C ILE A 196 0.10 3.02 6.82
N GLU A 197 1.12 3.49 7.55
CA GLU A 197 2.27 4.18 6.97
C GLU A 197 3.11 3.24 6.10
N GLY A 198 3.30 1.98 6.50
CA GLY A 198 3.98 0.96 5.71
C GLY A 198 3.41 0.74 4.30
N ILE A 199 2.14 1.10 4.06
CA ILE A 199 1.57 1.10 2.70
C ILE A 199 2.27 2.15 1.81
N SER A 200 2.53 3.34 2.36
CA SER A 200 3.16 4.44 1.63
C SER A 200 4.67 4.23 1.48
N ASP A 201 5.35 3.73 2.51
CA ASP A 201 6.76 3.32 2.46
C ASP A 201 6.99 2.34 1.28
N VAL A 202 6.12 1.34 1.15
CA VAL A 202 6.18 0.42 0.01
C VAL A 202 5.93 1.09 -1.35
N PHE A 203 5.12 2.15 -1.41
CA PHE A 203 4.96 2.92 -2.64
C PHE A 203 6.21 3.73 -2.99
N GLU A 204 6.90 4.27 -1.99
CA GLU A 204 8.22 4.88 -2.17
C GLU A 204 9.24 3.85 -2.67
N ASP A 205 9.28 2.65 -2.09
CA ASP A 205 10.12 1.54 -2.56
C ASP A 205 9.89 1.22 -4.05
N ILE A 206 8.63 1.20 -4.49
CA ILE A 206 8.29 1.01 -5.92
C ILE A 206 8.83 2.17 -6.77
N ALA A 207 8.73 3.40 -6.28
CA ALA A 207 9.27 4.58 -6.95
C ALA A 207 10.81 4.50 -7.06
N ASP A 208 11.49 4.00 -6.02
CA ASP A 208 12.93 3.77 -5.99
C ASP A 208 13.39 2.66 -6.93
N ILE A 209 12.68 1.53 -6.96
CA ILE A 209 12.94 0.45 -7.92
C ILE A 209 12.83 1.01 -9.34
N TYR A 210 11.84 1.87 -9.61
CA TYR A 210 11.72 2.54 -10.91
C TYR A 210 12.91 3.49 -11.18
N ARG A 211 13.35 4.30 -10.21
CA ARG A 211 14.51 5.19 -10.38
C ARG A 211 15.78 4.41 -10.71
N LEU A 212 16.04 3.31 -9.99
CA LEU A 212 17.16 2.40 -10.26
C LEU A 212 17.06 1.77 -11.66
N PHE A 213 15.87 1.34 -12.05
CA PHE A 213 15.59 0.82 -13.38
C PHE A 213 15.84 1.85 -14.49
N ALA A 214 15.50 3.13 -14.24
CA ALA A 214 15.72 4.21 -15.19
C ALA A 214 17.21 4.61 -15.32
N VAL A 215 17.99 4.53 -14.24
CA VAL A 215 19.44 4.80 -14.24
C VAL A 215 20.25 3.68 -14.89
N SER A 216 19.79 2.43 -14.76
CA SER A 216 20.49 1.25 -15.28
C SER A 216 20.32 1.03 -16.79
N ARG A 217 19.75 2.00 -17.53
CA ARG A 217 19.34 1.87 -18.94
C ARG A 217 19.79 3.02 -19.84
#